data_AF-A0A501W574-F1
#
_entry.id   AF-A0A501W574-F1
#
_cell.length_a   1.000
_cell.length_b   1.000
_cell.length_c   1.000
_cell.angle_alpha   90.00
_cell.angle_beta   90.00
_cell.angle_gamma   90.00
#
_symmetry.space_group_name_H-M   'P 1'
#
loop_
_entity.id
_entity.type
_entity.pdbx_description
1 polymer ?
#
loop_
_entity_poly.entity_id
_entity_poly.type
_entity_poly.pdbx_seq_one_letter_code
_entity_poly.pdbx_strand_id
1 'polypeptide(L)'
;MRNIAIPFFTFLMAVFALSSCRQDGAAPIRNIKAGPSLLRAQAGGACQNCTYRFGTEQKNLGNVYTKQLVVAFAEGLSAADEDAVMAQYKFISGKNGQLSSNSAILHNIALVDGLNCKQVELAMELLAEDPGIAYVAPYFLNESGLLGISNEAIVTIEEGAAEALGALAEGYGAEVLMPLSGQTYLVRVDKSSAGNALELANYLNGEKGIVHAEPDFLVSVDMPAARVAVKKLIR
;
A
#
# COMPACT_ATOMS: atom_id res chain seq x y z
N MET A 1 25.31 12.89 78.90
CA MET A 1 25.80 14.06 78.14
C MET A 1 26.98 13.66 77.27
N ARG A 2 26.79 13.49 75.96
CA ARG A 2 27.52 14.16 74.86
C ARG A 2 27.14 13.50 73.55
N ASN A 3 26.31 14.21 72.80
CA ASN A 3 26.20 14.09 71.36
C ASN A 3 27.50 14.59 70.73
N ILE A 4 27.88 14.02 69.58
CA ILE A 4 28.00 14.73 68.29
C ILE A 4 28.42 13.68 67.24
N ALA A 5 27.45 13.37 66.39
CA ALA A 5 27.62 12.74 65.08
C ALA A 5 28.07 13.80 64.06
N ILE A 6 28.28 13.37 62.80
CA ILE A 6 28.50 14.18 61.58
C ILE A 6 29.99 14.36 61.25
N PRO A 7 30.60 13.34 60.62
CA PRO A 7 31.30 13.66 59.36
C PRO A 7 31.04 12.67 58.22
N PHE A 8 30.24 11.62 58.44
CA PHE A 8 30.07 10.58 57.42
C PHE A 8 28.94 10.86 56.41
N PHE A 9 27.95 11.67 56.79
CA PHE A 9 26.80 11.96 55.91
C PHE A 9 27.08 13.02 54.85
N THR A 10 28.11 13.84 55.01
CA THR A 10 28.46 14.90 54.06
C THR A 10 29.24 14.39 52.85
N PHE A 11 29.94 13.25 52.96
CA PHE A 11 30.69 12.70 51.82
C PHE A 11 29.79 11.92 50.84
N LEU A 12 28.71 11.31 51.32
CA LEU A 12 27.79 10.52 50.48
C LEU A 12 26.90 11.40 49.58
N MET A 13 26.62 12.64 49.98
CA MET A 13 25.81 13.59 49.19
C MET A 13 26.58 14.27 48.04
N ALA A 14 27.91 14.33 48.10
CA ALA A 14 28.72 14.98 47.07
C ALA A 14 28.87 14.12 45.79
N VAL A 15 28.71 12.81 45.88
CA VAL A 15 28.86 11.89 44.73
C VAL A 15 27.61 11.89 43.83
N PHE A 16 26.43 12.22 44.36
CA PHE A 16 25.19 12.28 43.56
C PHE A 16 24.97 13.59 42.81
N ALA A 17 25.76 14.64 43.09
CA ALA A 17 25.60 15.94 42.45
C ALA A 17 26.35 16.09 41.11
N LEU A 18 27.22 15.14 40.74
CA LEU A 18 28.05 15.22 39.52
C LEU A 18 27.69 14.21 38.43
N SER A 19 26.68 13.35 38.64
CA SER A 19 26.21 12.38 37.65
C SER A 19 25.08 12.89 36.74
N SER A 20 24.89 14.21 36.64
CA SER A 20 24.04 14.81 35.61
C SER A 20 24.86 15.12 34.35
N CYS A 21 25.44 14.09 33.75
CA CYS A 21 25.68 14.13 32.31
C CYS A 21 24.30 13.98 31.66
N ARG A 22 23.64 15.12 31.39
CA ARG A 22 22.61 15.19 30.36
C ARG A 22 23.30 14.82 29.06
N GLN A 23 23.28 13.53 28.74
CA GLN A 23 23.50 13.05 27.40
C GLN A 23 22.25 13.50 26.65
N ASP A 24 22.31 14.69 26.06
CA ASP A 24 21.46 15.08 24.94
C ASP A 24 21.76 14.08 23.83
N GLY A 25 21.16 12.89 23.96
CA GLY A 25 21.17 11.88 22.93
C GLY A 25 20.53 12.55 21.74
N ALA A 26 21.35 12.80 20.70
CA ALA A 26 20.83 13.03 19.37
C ALA A 26 19.70 12.02 19.19
N ALA A 27 18.47 12.52 18.98
CA ALA A 27 17.31 11.67 18.75
C ALA A 27 17.77 10.58 17.76
N PRO A 28 17.58 9.29 18.08
CA PRO A 28 18.12 8.22 17.26
C PRO A 28 17.75 8.52 15.82
N ILE A 29 18.75 8.52 14.94
CA ILE A 29 18.56 8.70 13.50
C ILE A 29 17.40 7.79 13.15
N ARG A 30 16.23 8.37 12.88
CA ARG A 30 15.06 7.60 12.46
C ARG A 30 15.57 6.74 11.31
N ASN A 31 15.51 5.41 11.45
CA ASN A 31 15.83 4.49 10.38
C ASN A 31 14.82 4.74 9.26
N ILE A 32 15.15 5.68 8.39
CA ILE A 32 14.34 6.05 7.23
C ILE A 32 14.49 4.90 6.24
N LYS A 33 13.42 4.12 6.08
CA LYS A 33 13.43 2.89 5.27
C LYS A 33 13.65 3.15 3.77
N ALA A 34 13.36 4.36 3.30
CA ALA A 34 13.62 4.77 1.91
C ALA A 34 15.08 5.22 1.70
N GLY A 35 16.02 4.29 1.91
CA GLY A 35 17.45 4.48 1.65
C GLY A 35 17.82 4.44 0.15
N PRO A 36 19.12 4.39 -0.19
CA PRO A 36 19.65 4.46 -1.57
C PRO A 36 19.17 3.36 -2.55
N SER A 37 18.33 2.40 -2.13
CA SER A 37 17.77 1.33 -2.98
C SER A 37 16.83 1.88 -4.07
N LEU A 38 15.92 2.81 -3.73
CA LEU A 38 15.05 3.46 -4.73
C LEU A 38 15.84 4.33 -5.72
N LEU A 39 16.96 4.90 -5.27
CA LEU A 39 17.87 5.65 -6.14
C LEU A 39 18.67 4.71 -7.07
N ARG A 40 18.96 3.48 -6.65
CA ARG A 40 19.65 2.47 -7.47
C ARG A 40 18.76 1.76 -8.49
N ALA A 41 17.44 1.82 -8.33
CA ALA A 41 16.49 1.40 -9.38
C ALA A 41 16.55 2.30 -10.65
N GLN A 42 17.42 3.33 -10.66
CA GLN A 42 17.75 4.14 -11.83
C GLN A 42 18.54 3.34 -12.88
N ALA A 43 17.81 2.59 -13.72
CA ALA A 43 18.20 2.31 -15.11
C ALA A 43 16.99 1.75 -15.91
N GLY A 44 16.25 2.65 -16.55
CA GLY A 44 15.79 2.48 -17.94
C GLY A 44 14.95 1.27 -18.34
N GLY A 45 14.00 0.81 -17.53
CA GLY A 45 12.95 -0.09 -18.03
C GLY A 45 11.77 0.69 -18.61
N ALA A 46 11.25 0.27 -19.77
CA ALA A 46 9.92 0.70 -20.19
C ALA A 46 8.89 0.17 -19.17
N CYS A 47 7.89 0.98 -18.83
CA CYS A 47 6.78 0.51 -18.01
C CYS A 47 6.09 -0.65 -18.72
N GLN A 48 5.87 -1.76 -18.02
CA GLN A 48 5.08 -2.84 -18.57
C GLN A 48 3.62 -2.40 -18.62
N ASN A 49 2.99 -2.67 -19.76
CA ASN A 49 1.57 -2.47 -19.91
C ASN A 49 0.82 -3.58 -19.15
N CYS A 50 -0.04 -3.21 -18.22
CA CYS A 50 -0.78 -4.15 -17.39
C CYS A 50 -2.14 -4.46 -18.01
N THR A 51 -2.54 -5.73 -17.94
CA THR A 51 -3.81 -6.19 -18.51
C THR A 51 -4.47 -7.22 -17.62
N TYR A 52 -5.78 -7.35 -17.73
CA TYR A 52 -6.53 -8.48 -17.19
C TYR A 52 -7.45 -9.08 -18.25
N ARG A 53 -7.99 -10.27 -18.00
CA ARG A 53 -8.96 -10.91 -18.90
C ARG A 53 -10.38 -10.82 -18.35
N PHE A 54 -11.28 -10.36 -19.21
CA PHE A 54 -12.72 -10.40 -19.00
C PHE A 54 -13.34 -11.40 -19.99
N GLY A 55 -13.45 -12.66 -19.56
CA GLY A 55 -13.87 -13.76 -20.43
C GLY A 55 -12.84 -14.00 -21.54
N THR A 56 -13.21 -13.74 -22.79
CA THR A 56 -12.29 -13.87 -23.94
C THR A 56 -11.56 -12.58 -24.29
N GLU A 57 -11.96 -11.45 -23.70
CA GLU A 57 -11.40 -10.13 -23.98
C GLU A 57 -10.22 -9.83 -23.04
N GLN A 58 -9.12 -9.30 -23.59
CA GLN A 58 -8.04 -8.75 -22.79
C GLN A 58 -8.25 -7.25 -22.63
N LYS A 59 -8.45 -6.80 -21.39
CA LYS A 59 -8.63 -5.39 -21.03
C LYS A 59 -7.29 -4.76 -20.72
N ASN A 60 -7.05 -3.60 -21.32
CA ASN A 60 -5.82 -2.85 -21.13
C ASN A 60 -5.96 -1.80 -20.02
N LEU A 61 -5.14 -1.89 -18.98
CA LEU A 61 -5.10 -0.91 -17.89
C LEU A 61 -4.12 0.23 -18.17
N GLY A 62 -3.22 0.08 -19.14
CA GLY A 62 -2.15 1.03 -19.37
C GLY A 62 -0.95 0.76 -18.47
N ASN A 63 -0.16 1.80 -18.27
CA ASN A 63 1.03 1.74 -17.41
C ASN A 63 0.68 2.11 -15.97
N VAL A 64 1.47 1.60 -15.03
CA VAL A 64 1.42 2.02 -13.62
C VAL A 64 1.56 3.53 -13.53
N TYR A 65 0.62 4.16 -12.83
CA TYR A 65 0.60 5.58 -12.56
C TYR A 65 1.57 5.91 -11.43
N THR A 66 2.67 6.58 -11.75
CA THR A 66 3.82 6.70 -10.85
C THR A 66 3.69 7.74 -9.74
N LYS A 67 2.49 8.28 -9.55
CA LYS A 67 2.23 9.34 -8.55
C LYS A 67 1.35 8.89 -7.41
N GLN A 68 0.68 7.74 -7.51
CA GLN A 68 -0.26 7.30 -6.49
C GLN A 68 -0.25 5.79 -6.31
N LEU A 69 -0.53 5.34 -5.09
CA LEU A 69 -0.77 3.94 -4.71
C LEU A 69 -2.07 3.83 -3.93
N VAL A 70 -2.66 2.65 -3.96
CA VAL A 70 -3.72 2.23 -3.04
C VAL A 70 -3.05 1.52 -1.87
N VAL A 71 -3.43 1.86 -0.63
CA VAL A 71 -2.93 1.20 0.58
C VAL A 71 -4.08 0.92 1.53
N ALA A 72 -4.09 -0.26 2.15
CA ALA A 72 -4.84 -0.52 3.38
C ALA A 72 -3.86 -0.64 4.55
N PHE A 73 -4.18 0.01 5.66
CA PHE A 73 -3.41 -0.12 6.90
C PHE A 73 -3.85 -1.36 7.67
N ALA A 74 -2.96 -1.86 8.54
CA ALA A 74 -3.32 -2.90 9.49
C ALA A 74 -4.46 -2.46 10.40
N GLU A 75 -5.32 -3.41 10.78
CA GLU A 75 -6.46 -3.12 11.65
C GLU A 75 -6.02 -2.57 13.02
N GLY A 76 -6.83 -1.66 13.57
CA GLY A 76 -6.62 -1.10 14.90
C GLY A 76 -5.61 0.04 14.98
N LEU A 77 -4.99 0.44 13.87
CA LEU A 77 -4.18 1.66 13.83
C LEU A 77 -5.05 2.92 13.94
N SER A 78 -4.61 3.89 14.72
CA SER A 78 -5.22 5.22 14.71
C SER A 78 -4.71 6.03 13.52
N ALA A 79 -5.43 7.09 13.14
CA ALA A 79 -4.97 8.00 12.08
C ALA A 79 -3.55 8.56 12.33
N ALA A 80 -3.18 8.78 13.59
CA ALA A 80 -1.83 9.22 13.96
C ALA A 80 -0.77 8.12 13.77
N ASP A 81 -1.15 6.85 14.00
CA ASP A 81 -0.26 5.71 13.75
C ASP A 81 -0.08 5.47 12.25
N GLU A 82 -1.16 5.58 11.45
CA GLU A 82 -1.08 5.54 9.99
C GLU A 82 -0.12 6.62 9.45
N ASP A 83 -0.26 7.86 9.93
CA ASP A 83 0.63 8.97 9.55
C ASP A 83 2.08 8.68 9.96
N ALA A 84 2.29 8.06 11.12
CA ALA A 84 3.61 7.65 11.58
C ALA A 84 4.21 6.52 10.73
N VAL A 85 3.40 5.56 10.25
CA VAL A 85 3.83 4.53 9.28
C VAL A 85 4.26 5.20 7.97
N MET A 86 3.44 6.07 7.41
CA MET A 86 3.73 6.77 6.14
C MET A 86 4.98 7.65 6.23
N ALA A 87 5.18 8.36 7.35
CA ALA A 87 6.33 9.25 7.56
C ALA A 87 7.70 8.55 7.54
N GLN A 88 7.75 7.21 7.59
CA GLN A 88 8.97 6.41 7.47
C GLN A 88 9.49 6.36 6.02
N TYR A 89 8.63 6.65 5.04
CA TYR A 89 8.90 6.47 3.62
C TYR A 89 9.04 7.81 2.90
N LYS A 90 10.25 8.14 2.43
CA LYS A 90 10.55 9.43 1.76
C LYS A 90 9.96 9.56 0.36
N PHE A 91 9.52 8.46 -0.23
CA PHE A 91 8.83 8.46 -1.51
C PHE A 91 7.35 8.77 -1.37
N ILE A 92 6.82 8.92 -0.15
CA ILE A 92 5.43 9.29 0.12
C ILE A 92 5.38 10.79 0.41
N SER A 93 4.50 11.49 -0.29
CA SER A 93 4.27 12.93 -0.14
C SER A 93 3.01 13.24 0.69
N GLY A 94 2.07 12.29 0.83
CA GLY A 94 0.90 12.46 1.68
C GLY A 94 -0.23 11.46 1.41
N LYS A 95 -1.39 11.66 2.05
CA LYS A 95 -2.65 10.95 1.80
C LYS A 95 -3.60 11.88 1.02
N ASN A 96 -4.11 11.42 -0.12
CA ASN A 96 -5.02 12.18 -1.01
C ASN A 96 -6.50 11.84 -0.79
N GLY A 97 -6.82 11.06 0.23
CA GLY A 97 -8.19 10.67 0.56
C GLY A 97 -8.27 9.22 1.02
N GLN A 98 -9.49 8.82 1.37
CA GLN A 98 -9.83 7.46 1.75
C GLN A 98 -11.14 7.05 1.07
N LEU A 99 -11.26 5.77 0.75
CA LEU A 99 -12.43 5.14 0.17
C LEU A 99 -12.75 3.90 1.00
N SER A 100 -14.01 3.70 1.35
CA SER A 100 -14.44 2.44 1.98
C SER A 100 -14.74 1.43 0.88
N SER A 101 -14.15 0.25 0.98
CA SER A 101 -14.60 -0.95 0.27
C SER A 101 -15.50 -1.79 1.19
N ASN A 102 -15.90 -2.99 0.74
CA ASN A 102 -16.66 -3.92 1.57
C ASN A 102 -15.78 -4.56 2.65
N SER A 103 -14.46 -4.59 2.44
CA SER A 103 -13.54 -5.35 3.26
C SER A 103 -12.44 -4.55 3.95
N ALA A 104 -12.20 -3.31 3.54
CA ALA A 104 -11.18 -2.44 4.12
C ALA A 104 -11.44 -0.95 3.85
N ILE A 105 -10.83 -0.09 4.67
CA ILE A 105 -10.63 1.32 4.33
C ILE A 105 -9.36 1.42 3.49
N LEU A 106 -9.51 1.91 2.26
CA LEU A 106 -8.43 2.06 1.29
C LEU A 106 -8.03 3.53 1.21
N HIS A 107 -6.74 3.79 1.22
CA HIS A 107 -6.16 5.12 1.18
C HIS A 107 -5.46 5.36 -0.15
N ASN A 108 -5.71 6.52 -0.74
CA ASN A 108 -4.92 7.00 -1.87
C ASN A 108 -3.66 7.67 -1.33
N ILE A 109 -2.51 7.04 -1.55
CA ILE A 109 -1.20 7.52 -1.10
C ILE A 109 -0.52 8.26 -2.25
N ALA A 110 -0.20 9.53 -2.02
CA ALA A 110 0.55 10.34 -2.94
C ALA A 110 2.05 9.98 -2.88
N LEU A 111 2.65 9.77 -4.04
CA LEU A 111 4.09 9.58 -4.18
C LEU A 111 4.78 10.91 -4.50
N VAL A 112 6.09 10.96 -4.31
CA VAL A 112 6.92 12.08 -4.79
C VAL A 112 7.01 12.07 -6.32
N ASP A 113 7.15 13.24 -6.92
CA ASP A 113 7.31 13.36 -8.37
C ASP A 113 8.64 12.72 -8.85
N GLY A 114 8.64 12.24 -10.10
CA GLY A 114 9.85 11.77 -10.79
C GLY A 114 10.14 10.27 -10.63
N LEU A 115 9.28 9.52 -9.94
CA LEU A 115 9.38 8.06 -9.91
C LEU A 115 9.02 7.44 -11.26
N ASN A 116 9.73 6.38 -11.62
CA ASN A 116 9.39 5.50 -12.74
C ASN A 116 8.70 4.21 -12.25
N CYS A 117 8.16 3.40 -13.16
CA CYS A 117 7.38 2.21 -12.80
C CYS A 117 8.16 1.20 -11.92
N LYS A 118 9.44 0.94 -12.21
CA LYS A 118 10.27 0.05 -11.38
C LYS A 118 10.48 0.58 -9.96
N GLN A 119 10.57 1.91 -9.81
CA GLN A 119 10.67 2.53 -8.50
C GLN A 119 9.35 2.45 -7.73
N VAL A 120 8.22 2.48 -8.43
CA VAL A 120 6.90 2.28 -7.83
C VAL A 120 6.72 0.83 -7.39
N GLU A 121 7.12 -0.14 -8.22
CA GLU A 121 7.15 -1.57 -7.86
C GLU A 121 7.98 -1.80 -6.58
N LEU A 122 9.21 -1.30 -6.54
CA LEU A 122 10.05 -1.38 -5.33
C LEU A 122 9.44 -0.64 -4.13
N ALA A 123 8.76 0.48 -4.36
CA ALA A 123 8.04 1.18 -3.29
C ALA A 123 6.89 0.34 -2.73
N MET A 124 6.15 -0.38 -3.59
CA MET A 124 5.11 -1.32 -3.17
C MET A 124 5.69 -2.50 -2.39
N GLU A 125 6.81 -3.09 -2.85
CA GLU A 125 7.51 -4.15 -2.11
C GLU A 125 7.90 -3.70 -0.70
N LEU A 126 8.53 -2.52 -0.57
CA LEU A 126 8.90 -1.95 0.72
C LEU A 126 7.70 -1.68 1.64
N LEU A 127 6.57 -1.25 1.06
CA LEU A 127 5.33 -1.05 1.81
C LEU A 127 4.72 -2.38 2.26
N ALA A 128 4.72 -3.41 1.40
CA ALA A 128 4.18 -4.72 1.72
C ALA A 128 4.93 -5.39 2.88
N GLU A 129 6.23 -5.13 3.02
CA GLU A 129 7.05 -5.60 4.15
C GLU A 129 6.72 -4.91 5.49
N ASP A 130 6.05 -3.75 5.49
CA ASP A 130 5.74 -3.03 6.72
C ASP A 130 4.60 -3.69 7.51
N PRO A 131 4.74 -3.97 8.81
CA PRO A 131 3.67 -4.56 9.61
C PRO A 131 2.45 -3.64 9.77
N GLY A 132 2.59 -2.33 9.57
CA GLY A 132 1.48 -1.38 9.57
C GLY A 132 0.67 -1.34 8.29
N ILE A 133 1.07 -2.09 7.26
CA ILE A 133 0.43 -2.14 5.93
C ILE A 133 -0.16 -3.52 5.71
N ALA A 134 -1.48 -3.57 5.52
CA ALA A 134 -2.24 -4.79 5.24
C ALA A 134 -2.40 -5.07 3.74
N TYR A 135 -2.33 -4.03 2.91
CA TYR A 135 -2.46 -4.16 1.45
C TYR A 135 -1.80 -2.98 0.74
N VAL A 136 -1.24 -3.23 -0.44
CA VAL A 136 -0.73 -2.19 -1.34
C VAL A 136 -0.91 -2.61 -2.80
N ALA A 137 -1.35 -1.68 -3.64
CA ALA A 137 -1.53 -1.93 -5.06
C ALA A 137 -1.37 -0.65 -5.91
N PRO A 138 -1.10 -0.79 -7.22
CA PRO A 138 -0.86 0.36 -8.08
C PRO A 138 -2.17 1.07 -8.47
N TYR A 139 -2.02 2.34 -8.87
CA TYR A 139 -2.96 3.00 -9.76
C TYR A 139 -2.53 2.84 -11.22
N PHE A 140 -3.50 2.94 -12.13
CA PHE A 140 -3.31 2.95 -13.57
C PHE A 140 -3.98 4.18 -14.18
N LEU A 141 -3.35 4.77 -15.20
CA LEU A 141 -3.93 5.87 -15.97
C LEU A 141 -4.20 5.41 -17.39
N ASN A 142 -5.48 5.40 -17.77
CA ASN A 142 -5.92 5.09 -19.13
C ASN A 142 -6.90 6.14 -19.67
N GLU A 143 -7.51 5.88 -20.82
CA GLU A 143 -8.46 6.79 -21.46
C GLU A 143 -9.73 7.05 -20.63
N SER A 144 -10.10 6.11 -19.77
CA SER A 144 -11.26 6.20 -18.88
C SER A 144 -10.97 6.93 -17.57
N GLY A 145 -9.70 7.23 -17.29
CA GLY A 145 -9.26 7.98 -16.13
C GLY A 145 -8.28 7.21 -15.25
N LEU A 146 -8.32 7.52 -13.96
CA LEU A 146 -7.42 6.98 -12.96
C LEU A 146 -8.10 5.82 -12.21
N LEU A 147 -7.52 4.64 -12.31
CA LEU A 147 -8.06 3.39 -11.78
C LEU A 147 -7.12 2.81 -10.73
N GLY A 148 -7.56 2.73 -9.48
CA GLY A 148 -6.83 2.03 -8.41
C GLY A 148 -7.31 0.59 -8.30
N ILE A 149 -6.42 -0.34 -7.99
CA ILE A 149 -6.81 -1.73 -7.70
C ILE A 149 -7.21 -1.81 -6.23
N SER A 150 -8.47 -2.14 -5.94
CA SER A 150 -8.90 -2.40 -4.56
C SER A 150 -8.32 -3.73 -4.07
N ASN A 151 -8.53 -4.08 -2.81
CA ASN A 151 -8.12 -5.38 -2.26
C ASN A 151 -9.16 -6.49 -2.52
N GLU A 152 -10.05 -6.28 -3.49
CA GLU A 152 -11.16 -7.17 -3.80
C GLU A 152 -11.15 -7.54 -5.30
N ALA A 153 -11.57 -8.77 -5.60
CA ALA A 153 -11.89 -9.23 -6.94
C ALA A 153 -13.34 -9.72 -6.99
N ILE A 154 -14.03 -9.42 -8.08
CA ILE A 154 -15.38 -9.92 -8.37
C ILE A 154 -15.23 -11.19 -9.19
N VAL A 155 -15.75 -12.30 -8.67
CA VAL A 155 -15.60 -13.62 -9.28
C VAL A 155 -16.97 -14.25 -9.50
N THR A 156 -17.26 -14.57 -10.76
CA THR A 156 -18.46 -15.32 -11.16
C THR A 156 -18.08 -16.77 -11.44
N ILE A 157 -18.82 -17.71 -10.85
CA ILE A 157 -18.55 -19.14 -10.95
C ILE A 157 -19.66 -19.90 -11.67
N GLU A 158 -19.38 -21.14 -12.07
CA GLU A 158 -20.40 -22.08 -12.55
C GLU A 158 -21.31 -22.52 -11.38
N GLU A 159 -22.52 -22.97 -11.71
CA GLU A 159 -23.42 -23.54 -10.70
C GLU A 159 -22.77 -24.76 -10.03
N GLY A 160 -22.76 -24.78 -8.70
CA GLY A 160 -22.13 -25.84 -7.91
C GLY A 160 -20.60 -25.74 -7.74
N ALA A 161 -19.94 -24.71 -8.29
CA ALA A 161 -18.49 -24.56 -8.23
C ALA A 161 -17.96 -23.79 -6.99
N ALA A 162 -18.80 -23.54 -5.96
CA ALA A 162 -18.42 -22.72 -4.82
C ALA A 162 -17.25 -23.34 -4.00
N GLU A 163 -17.23 -24.66 -3.87
CA GLU A 163 -16.12 -25.37 -3.22
C GLU A 163 -14.81 -25.24 -4.00
N ALA A 164 -14.88 -25.28 -5.34
CA ALA A 164 -13.72 -25.07 -6.19
C ALA A 164 -13.17 -23.64 -6.06
N LEU A 165 -14.04 -22.62 -5.99
CA LEU A 165 -13.63 -21.24 -5.71
C LEU A 165 -12.94 -21.13 -4.34
N GLY A 166 -13.49 -21.77 -3.30
CA GLY A 166 -12.88 -21.80 -1.98
C GLY A 166 -11.46 -22.37 -1.99
N ALA A 167 -11.25 -23.51 -2.67
CA ALA A 167 -9.93 -24.14 -2.79
C ALA A 167 -8.94 -23.28 -3.60
N LEU A 168 -9.39 -22.64 -4.68
CA LEU A 168 -8.55 -21.74 -5.47
C LEU A 168 -8.14 -20.49 -4.68
N ALA A 169 -9.09 -19.89 -3.95
CA ALA A 169 -8.84 -18.74 -3.08
C ALA A 169 -7.88 -19.10 -1.95
N GLU A 170 -8.10 -20.21 -1.25
CA GLU A 170 -7.20 -20.71 -0.20
C GLU A 170 -5.78 -20.93 -0.73
N GLY A 171 -5.64 -21.56 -1.90
CA GLY A 171 -4.34 -21.76 -2.55
C GLY A 171 -3.62 -20.47 -2.90
N TYR A 172 -4.35 -19.38 -3.15
CA TYR A 172 -3.81 -18.04 -3.38
C TYR A 172 -3.57 -17.24 -2.10
N GLY A 173 -4.01 -17.75 -0.94
CA GLY A 173 -4.06 -16.99 0.32
C GLY A 173 -5.08 -15.85 0.29
N ALA A 174 -6.17 -16.02 -0.47
CA ALA A 174 -7.29 -15.11 -0.57
C ALA A 174 -8.51 -15.64 0.21
N GLU A 175 -9.44 -14.76 0.55
CA GLU A 175 -10.66 -15.11 1.28
C GLU A 175 -11.89 -14.87 0.42
N VAL A 176 -12.72 -15.91 0.26
CA VAL A 176 -14.04 -15.76 -0.35
C VAL A 176 -14.99 -15.09 0.65
N LEU A 177 -15.43 -13.88 0.34
CA LEU A 177 -16.41 -13.14 1.12
C LEU A 177 -17.84 -13.59 0.76
N MET A 178 -18.83 -12.80 1.17
CA MET A 178 -20.22 -13.08 0.87
C MET A 178 -20.53 -13.02 -0.65
N PRO A 179 -21.52 -13.81 -1.13
CA PRO A 179 -22.02 -13.68 -2.49
C PRO A 179 -22.64 -12.30 -2.69
N LEU A 180 -22.27 -11.65 -3.79
CA LEU A 180 -22.89 -10.40 -4.24
C LEU A 180 -24.28 -10.66 -4.82
N SER A 181 -24.38 -11.66 -5.71
CA SER A 181 -25.64 -12.12 -6.29
C SER A 181 -25.44 -13.46 -7.00
N GLY A 182 -26.33 -14.43 -6.77
CA GLY A 182 -26.29 -15.73 -7.45
C GLY A 182 -24.93 -16.42 -7.31
N GLN A 183 -24.25 -16.59 -8.44
CA GLN A 183 -22.92 -17.21 -8.55
C GLN A 183 -21.77 -16.19 -8.55
N THR A 184 -22.02 -14.93 -8.18
CA THR A 184 -21.01 -13.88 -8.12
C THR A 184 -20.59 -13.62 -6.68
N TYR A 185 -19.29 -13.65 -6.41
CA TYR A 185 -18.67 -13.52 -5.11
C TYR A 185 -17.67 -12.38 -5.11
N LEU A 186 -17.47 -11.75 -3.95
CA LEU A 186 -16.27 -10.98 -3.68
C LEU A 186 -15.20 -11.90 -3.11
N VAL A 187 -13.97 -11.76 -3.60
CA VAL A 187 -12.80 -12.44 -3.06
C VAL A 187 -11.79 -11.38 -2.63
N ARG A 188 -11.40 -11.42 -1.37
CA ARG A 188 -10.47 -10.47 -0.75
C ARG A 188 -9.05 -11.00 -0.81
N VAL A 189 -8.11 -10.11 -1.08
CA VAL A 189 -6.67 -10.33 -0.89
C VAL A 189 -6.13 -9.42 0.20
N ASP A 190 -5.04 -9.84 0.83
CA ASP A 190 -4.27 -9.04 1.77
C ASP A 190 -2.77 -9.32 1.58
N LYS A 191 -1.93 -8.79 2.48
CA LYS A 191 -0.47 -8.95 2.42
C LYS A 191 0.02 -10.41 2.52
N SER A 192 -0.82 -11.34 2.96
CA SER A 192 -0.51 -12.77 3.06
C SER A 192 -0.86 -13.54 1.78
N SER A 193 -1.64 -12.93 0.89
CA SER A 193 -1.93 -13.48 -0.44
C SER A 193 -0.70 -13.49 -1.33
N ALA A 194 -0.70 -14.35 -2.35
CA ALA A 194 0.40 -14.46 -3.32
C ALA A 194 0.61 -13.21 -4.18
N GLY A 195 -0.36 -12.29 -4.17
CA GLY A 195 -0.35 -11.05 -4.95
C GLY A 195 -1.59 -10.19 -4.69
N ASN A 196 -1.73 -9.12 -5.45
CA ASN A 196 -2.87 -8.19 -5.38
C ASN A 196 -4.12 -8.72 -6.12
N ALA A 197 -5.22 -7.96 -6.11
CA ALA A 197 -6.49 -8.41 -6.68
C ALA A 197 -6.46 -8.55 -8.22
N LEU A 198 -5.61 -7.77 -8.90
CA LEU A 198 -5.39 -7.90 -10.34
C LEU A 198 -4.67 -9.22 -10.67
N GLU A 199 -3.67 -9.59 -9.86
CA GLU A 199 -2.95 -10.86 -10.00
C GLU A 199 -3.86 -12.05 -9.67
N LEU A 200 -4.72 -11.93 -8.65
CA LEU A 200 -5.74 -12.94 -8.34
C LEU A 200 -6.70 -13.15 -9.51
N ALA A 201 -7.23 -12.08 -10.10
CA ALA A 201 -8.15 -12.19 -11.23
C ALA A 201 -7.49 -12.88 -12.44
N ASN A 202 -6.21 -12.58 -12.69
CA ASN A 202 -5.43 -13.26 -13.74
C ASN A 202 -5.13 -14.72 -13.41
N TYR A 203 -4.89 -15.05 -12.14
CA TYR A 203 -4.69 -16.42 -11.67
C TYR A 203 -5.96 -17.28 -11.86
N LEU A 204 -7.13 -16.74 -11.48
CA LEU A 204 -8.41 -17.44 -11.63
C LEU A 204 -8.88 -17.57 -13.08
N ASN A 205 -8.34 -16.77 -14.00
CA ASN A 205 -8.76 -16.77 -15.38
C ASN A 205 -8.41 -18.10 -16.08
N GLY A 206 -9.43 -18.86 -16.47
CA GLY A 206 -9.30 -20.15 -17.15
C GLY A 206 -9.30 -21.34 -16.21
N GLU A 207 -9.39 -21.12 -14.90
CA GLU A 207 -9.56 -22.18 -13.92
C GLU A 207 -10.94 -22.83 -14.01
N LYS A 208 -11.00 -24.14 -13.74
CA LYS A 208 -12.25 -24.90 -13.84
C LYS A 208 -13.28 -24.39 -12.83
N GLY A 209 -14.51 -24.14 -13.29
CA GLY A 209 -15.59 -23.64 -12.46
C GLY A 209 -15.61 -22.11 -12.30
N ILE A 210 -14.61 -21.40 -12.84
CA ILE A 210 -14.59 -19.94 -12.89
C ILE A 210 -15.11 -19.49 -14.27
N VAL A 211 -16.24 -18.79 -14.28
CA VAL A 211 -16.81 -18.19 -15.50
C VAL A 211 -16.09 -16.87 -15.81
N HIS A 212 -15.86 -16.07 -14.78
CA HIS A 212 -15.26 -14.75 -14.91
C HIS A 212 -14.59 -14.31 -13.60
N ALA A 213 -13.47 -13.59 -13.69
CA ALA A 213 -12.84 -12.92 -12.57
C ALA A 213 -12.29 -11.56 -13.03
N GLU A 214 -12.54 -10.51 -12.27
CA GLU A 214 -11.96 -9.18 -12.48
C GLU A 214 -11.61 -8.50 -11.16
N PRO A 215 -10.57 -7.65 -11.12
CA PRO A 215 -10.33 -6.82 -9.95
C PRO A 215 -11.46 -5.80 -9.80
N ASP A 216 -11.81 -5.48 -8.55
CA ASP A 216 -12.64 -4.32 -8.26
C ASP A 216 -11.78 -3.05 -8.31
N PHE A 217 -12.32 -2.00 -8.94
CA PHE A 217 -11.58 -0.78 -9.26
C PHE A 217 -12.07 0.41 -8.45
N LEU A 218 -11.11 1.14 -7.88
CA LEU A 218 -11.32 2.47 -7.34
C LEU A 218 -11.26 3.49 -8.48
N VAL A 219 -12.41 4.03 -8.87
CA VAL A 219 -12.48 5.07 -9.90
C VAL A 219 -12.35 6.44 -9.25
N SER A 220 -11.33 7.20 -9.63
CA SER A 220 -11.23 8.61 -9.27
C SER A 220 -11.61 9.49 -10.47
N VAL A 221 -12.56 10.40 -10.26
CA VAL A 221 -12.94 11.43 -11.24
C VAL A 221 -11.94 12.59 -11.30
N ASP A 222 -10.99 12.67 -10.36
CA ASP A 222 -9.90 13.65 -10.40
C ASP A 222 -8.85 13.23 -11.44
N MET A 223 -9.17 13.48 -12.72
CA MET A 223 -8.16 13.47 -13.76
C MET A 223 -7.19 14.63 -13.50
N PRO A 224 -5.87 14.38 -13.44
CA PRO A 224 -4.89 15.47 -13.40
C PRO A 224 -5.16 16.32 -14.64
N ALA A 225 -5.54 17.59 -14.45
CA ALA A 225 -5.74 18.50 -15.56
C ALA A 225 -4.49 18.46 -16.42
N ALA A 226 -4.60 17.88 -17.62
CA ALA A 226 -3.54 17.94 -18.61
C ALA A 226 -3.24 19.43 -18.74
N ARG A 227 -2.05 19.85 -18.30
CA ARG A 227 -1.58 21.21 -18.54
C ARG A 227 -1.43 21.35 -20.05
N VAL A 228 -2.52 21.69 -20.72
CA VAL A 228 -2.52 22.17 -22.08
C VAL A 228 -1.69 23.44 -22.01
N ALA A 229 -0.42 23.32 -22.37
CA ALA A 229 0.46 24.45 -22.54
C ALA A 229 -0.15 25.28 -23.66
N VAL A 230 -0.98 26.26 -23.29
CA VAL A 230 -1.46 27.28 -24.21
C VAL A 230 -0.22 28.10 -24.58
N LYS A 231 0.41 27.70 -25.68
CA LYS A 231 1.41 28.51 -26.39
C LYS A 231 0.70 29.79 -26.79
N LYS A 232 0.80 30.82 -25.96
CA LYS A 232 0.35 32.17 -26.27
C LYS A 232 1.25 32.67 -27.41
N LEU A 233 0.80 32.44 -28.65
CA LEU A 233 1.38 33.06 -29.83
C LEU A 233 1.06 34.56 -29.73
N ILE A 234 2.03 35.32 -29.23
CA ILE A 234 2.05 36.77 -29.35
C ILE A 234 2.46 37.06 -30.80
N ARG A 235 1.56 37.66 -31.57
CA ARG A 235 1.88 38.44 -32.77
C ARG A 235 1.60 39.89 -32.46
#